data_AF-A0AAN8C5Y9-F1
#
_entry.id   AF-A0AAN8C5Y9-F1
#
_cell.length_a   1.000
_cell.length_b   1.000
_cell.length_c   1.000
_cell.angle_alpha   90.00
_cell.angle_beta   90.00
_cell.angle_gamma   90.00
#
_symmetry.space_group_name_H-M   'P 1'
#
loop_
_entity.id
_entity.type
_entity.pdbx_description
1 polymer ?
#
loop_
_entity_poly.entity_id
_entity_poly.type
_entity_poly.pdbx_seq_one_letter_code
_entity_poly.pdbx_strand_id
1 'polypeptide(L)' 'MDCEDQHGTSNNNKPRSMDDFVCDTLTQWQLTDLIDRFKDEGIDEESFLLLDEGTISQLIPKAGPRLKFLNKFRGLG' A
#
# COMPACT_ATOMS: atom_id res chain seq x y z
N MET A 1 -37.75 -25.25 17.34
CA MET A 1 -37.73 -23.78 17.24
C MET A 1 -36.61 -23.48 16.29
N ASP A 2 -36.92 -23.65 15.02
CA ASP A 2 -36.01 -23.42 13.91
C ASP A 2 -35.97 -21.92 13.67
N CYS A 3 -34.78 -21.34 13.81
CA CYS A 3 -34.49 -20.03 13.25
C CYS A 3 -33.19 -20.20 12.47
N GLU A 4 -33.36 -20.13 11.16
CA GLU A 4 -32.40 -20.33 10.09
C GLU A 4 -31.22 -19.36 10.13
N ASP A 5 -30.13 -19.82 9.51
CA ASP A 5 -28.98 -19.08 9.00
C ASP A 5 -29.29 -17.68 8.45
N GLN A 6 -28.39 -16.74 8.74
CA GLN A 6 -28.08 -15.68 7.78
C GLN A 6 -26.57 -15.62 7.52
N HIS A 7 -26.23 -16.01 6.29
CA HIS A 7 -24.98 -15.72 5.61
C HIS A 7 -24.63 -14.23 5.66
N GLY A 8 -23.33 -13.96 5.82
CA GLY A 8 -22.57 -12.97 5.07
C GLY A 8 -23.17 -11.58 4.87
N THR A 9 -22.57 -10.59 5.53
CA THR A 9 -22.25 -9.34 4.85
C THR A 9 -20.89 -8.87 5.34
N SER A 10 -19.86 -9.10 4.53
CA SER A 10 -18.61 -8.34 4.63
C SER A 10 -18.98 -6.89 4.38
N ASN A 11 -19.10 -6.13 5.47
CA ASN A 11 -19.46 -4.72 5.42
C ASN A 11 -18.29 -3.97 4.77
N ASN A 12 -18.32 -3.85 3.45
CA ASN A 12 -17.41 -3.05 2.63
C ASN A 12 -17.64 -1.55 2.80
N ASN A 13 -17.82 -1.09 4.04
CA ASN A 13 -17.81 0.32 4.42
C ASN A 13 -16.55 0.61 5.23
N LYS A 14 -15.38 0.18 4.71
CA LYS A 14 -14.14 0.82 5.11
C LYS A 14 -14.18 2.22 4.49
N PRO A 15 -14.22 3.31 5.27
CA PRO A 15 -14.12 4.65 4.71
C PRO A 15 -12.81 4.68 3.93
N ARG A 16 -12.89 5.07 2.65
CA ARG A 16 -11.72 5.17 1.80
C ARG A 16 -10.85 6.32 2.32
N SER A 17 -9.95 5.98 3.22
CA SER A 17 -8.99 6.92 3.82
C SER A 17 -7.99 7.30 2.74
N MET A 18 -7.39 8.48 2.85
CA MET A 18 -6.33 9.01 1.98
C MET A 18 -5.16 8.01 1.75
N ASP A 19 -5.05 6.99 2.62
CA ASP A 19 -4.07 5.89 2.58
C ASP A 19 -4.37 4.78 1.56
N ASP A 20 -5.57 4.75 0.98
CA ASP A 20 -6.00 3.62 0.14
C ASP A 20 -5.16 3.52 -1.15
N PHE A 21 -4.81 4.64 -1.78
CA PHE A 21 -3.99 4.61 -3.00
C PHE A 21 -2.63 3.93 -2.77
N VAL A 22 -1.93 4.30 -1.70
CA VAL A 22 -0.61 3.75 -1.36
C VAL A 22 -0.75 2.28 -0.95
N CYS A 23 -1.75 1.95 -0.13
CA CYS A 23 -2.03 0.57 0.28
C CYS A 23 -2.37 -0.32 -0.92
N ASP A 24 -3.25 0.13 -1.81
CA ASP A 24 -3.70 -0.60 -2.99
C ASP A 24 -2.56 -0.79 -3.97
N THR A 25 -1.76 0.25 -4.22
CA THR A 25 -0.59 0.19 -5.11
C THR A 25 0.43 -0.82 -4.60
N LEU A 26 0.80 -0.75 -3.32
CA LEU A 26 1.74 -1.69 -2.70
C LEU A 26 1.17 -3.13 -2.67
N THR A 27 -0.13 -3.28 -2.48
CA THR A 27 -0.80 -4.59 -2.54
C THR A 27 -0.76 -5.18 -3.95
N GLN A 28 -1.10 -4.39 -4.97
CA GLN A 28 -1.02 -4.80 -6.38
C GLN A 28 0.40 -5.18 -6.80
N TRP A 29 1.42 -4.52 -6.22
CA TRP A 29 2.82 -4.83 -6.46
C TRP A 29 3.36 -6.01 -5.66
N GLN A 30 2.54 -6.62 -4.81
CA GLN A 30 2.93 -7.69 -3.89
C GLN A 30 4.07 -7.24 -2.94
N LEU A 31 3.99 -5.98 -2.50
CA LEU A 31 4.91 -5.33 -1.57
C LEU A 31 4.19 -4.91 -0.28
N THR A 32 3.26 -5.75 0.19
CA THR A 32 2.43 -5.46 1.37
C THR A 32 3.24 -5.23 2.64
N ASP A 33 4.43 -5.84 2.74
CA ASP A 33 5.37 -5.64 3.86
C ASP A 33 5.87 -4.19 3.98
N LEU A 34 5.70 -3.36 2.94
CA LEU A 34 6.08 -1.96 2.94
C LEU A 34 4.94 -1.03 3.41
N ILE A 35 3.70 -1.52 3.50
CA ILE A 35 2.53 -0.68 3.81
C ILE A 35 2.69 0.00 5.15
N ASP A 36 3.04 -0.76 6.20
CA ASP A 36 3.18 -0.20 7.55
C ASP A 36 4.28 0.85 7.59
N ARG A 37 5.39 0.61 6.88
CA ARG A 37 6.46 1.60 6.79
C ARG A 37 6.04 2.88 6.07
N PHE A 38 5.31 2.78 4.96
CA PHE A 38 4.86 3.97 4.25
C PHE A 38 3.87 4.78 5.10
N LYS A 39 3.03 4.11 5.90
CA LYS A 39 2.15 4.77 6.88
C LYS A 39 2.92 5.44 8.02
N ASP A 40 3.89 4.75 8.61
CA ASP A 40 4.70 5.27 9.72
C ASP A 40 5.46 6.55 9.32
N GLU A 41 5.88 6.63 8.07
CA GLU A 41 6.61 7.76 7.48
C GLU A 41 5.65 8.85 6.93
N GLY A 42 4.34 8.66 7.04
CA GLY A 42 3.33 9.61 6.58
C GLY A 42 3.30 9.80 5.06
N ILE A 43 3.68 8.77 4.30
CA ILE A 43 3.65 8.81 2.83
C ILE A 43 2.21 8.58 2.35
N ASP A 44 1.54 9.68 2.03
CA ASP A 44 0.24 9.70 1.35
C ASP A 44 0.39 9.66 -0.19
N GLU A 45 -0.72 9.74 -0.93
CA GLU A 45 -0.71 9.72 -2.40
C GLU A 45 0.16 10.83 -3.01
N GLU A 46 0.06 12.05 -2.50
CA GLU A 46 0.84 13.19 -3.01
C GLU A 46 2.33 12.96 -2.80
N SER A 47 2.72 12.59 -1.58
CA SER A 47 4.11 12.30 -1.23
C SER A 47 4.65 11.07 -1.97
N PHE A 48 3.81 10.06 -2.20
CA PHE A 48 4.17 8.85 -2.94
C PHE A 48 4.56 9.17 -4.39
N LEU A 49 3.80 10.04 -5.06
CA LEU A 49 4.09 10.45 -6.44
C LEU A 49 5.35 11.33 -6.57
N LEU A 50 5.82 11.91 -5.47
CA LEU A 50 7.03 12.74 -5.41
C LEU A 50 8.29 11.97 -4.97
N LEU A 51 8.17 10.67 -4.69
CA LEU A 51 9.29 9.86 -4.23
C LEU A 51 10.46 9.86 -5.23
N ASP A 52 11.64 10.24 -4.75
CA ASP A 52 12.90 10.08 -5.48
C ASP A 52 13.67 8.82 -5.04
N GLU A 53 14.70 8.45 -5.81
CA GLU A 53 15.51 7.26 -5.52
C GLU A 53 16.23 7.31 -4.16
N GLY A 54 16.56 8.51 -3.67
CA GLY A 54 17.20 8.72 -2.38
C GLY A 54 16.25 8.41 -1.23
N THR A 55 15.05 8.98 -1.28
CA THR A 55 13.97 8.78 -0.31
C THR A 55 13.52 7.32 -0.32
N ILE A 56 13.36 6.72 -1.51
CA ILE A 56 13.06 5.28 -1.65
C ILE A 56 14.17 4.41 -1.02
N SER A 57 15.44 4.83 -1.12
CA SER A 57 16.55 4.11 -0.51
C SER A 57 16.55 4.15 1.02
N GLN A 58 16.02 5.23 1.62
CA GLN A 58 15.82 5.37 3.05
C GLN A 58 14.60 4.56 3.53
N LEU A 59 13.48 4.65 2.83
CA LEU A 59 12.26 3.88 3.11
C LEU A 59 12.52 2.37 3.00
N ILE A 60 13.22 1.95 1.94
CA ILE A 60 13.45 0.53 1.64
C ILE A 60 14.97 0.25 1.69
N PRO A 61 15.55 0.06 2.89
CA PRO A 61 17.00 -0.12 3.03
C PRO A 61 17.49 -1.44 2.43
N LYS A 62 16.63 -2.47 2.39
CA LYS A 62 16.95 -3.77 1.80
C LYS A 62 16.95 -3.69 0.28
N ALA A 63 18.09 -4.02 -0.34
CA ALA A 63 18.30 -3.90 -1.78
C ALA A 63 17.27 -4.68 -2.63
N GLY A 64 16.92 -5.92 -2.24
CA GLY A 64 15.98 -6.76 -3.01
C GLY A 64 14.59 -6.11 -3.16
N PRO A 65 13.85 -5.85 -2.07
CA PRO A 65 12.58 -5.13 -2.12
C PRO A 65 12.68 -3.76 -2.78
N ARG A 66 13.77 -3.01 -2.53
CA ARG A 66 13.99 -1.69 -3.13
C ARG A 66 14.06 -1.75 -4.65
N LEU A 67 14.83 -2.69 -5.21
CA LEU A 67 14.94 -2.85 -6.65
C LEU A 67 13.60 -3.23 -7.29
N LYS A 68 12.81 -4.09 -6.63
CA LYS A 68 11.45 -4.42 -7.08
C LYS A 68 10.54 -3.18 -7.08
N PHE A 69 10.57 -2.39 -6.01
CA PHE A 69 9.79 -1.15 -5.92
C PHE A 69 10.20 -0.16 -7.02
N LEU A 70 11.49 0.15 -7.15
CA LEU A 70 12.01 1.08 -8.16
C LEU A 70 11.62 0.68 -9.59
N ASN A 71 11.66 -0.62 -9.91
CA ASN A 71 11.26 -1.10 -11.23
C ASN A 71 9.77 -0.86 -11.52
N LYS A 72 8.90 -0.95 -10.51
CA LYS A 72 7.46 -0.65 -10.65
C LYS A 72 7.21 0.85 -10.66
N PHE A 73 7.87 1.59 -9.76
CA PHE A 73 7.73 3.03 -9.60
C PHE A 73 8.14 3.81 -10.85
N ARG A 74 9.25 3.42 -11.51
CA ARG A 74 9.69 4.03 -12.78
C ARG A 74 8.71 3.81 -13.95
N GLY A 75 7.82 2.82 -13.85
CA GLY A 75 6.77 2.57 -14.84
C GLY A 75 5.43 3.25 -14.52
N LEU A 76 5.36 3.99 -13.42
CA LEU A 76 4.16 4.73 -13.00
C LEU A 76 4.06 6.12 -13.65
N GLY A 77 5.16 6.63 -14.22
CA GLY A 77 5.27 7.93 -14.89
C GLY A 77 5.52 7.82 -16.39
#